data_AF-A0A962LE77-F1
#
_entry.id   AF-A0A962LE77-F1
#
_cell.length_a   1.000
_cell.length_b   1.000
_cell.length_c   1.000
_cell.angle_alpha   90.00
_cell.angle_beta   90.00
_cell.angle_gamma   90.00
#
_symmetry.space_group_name_H-M   'P 1'
#
loop_
_entity.id
_entity.type
_entity.pdbx_description
1 polymer ?
#
loop_
_entity_poly.entity_id
_entity_poly.type
_entity_poly.pdbx_seq_one_letter_code
_entity_poly.pdbx_strand_id
1 'polypeptide(L)'
;MPAGTGATLVARGFKASGYKKPEHVPERQGILTALGNVLELPQYLQPLLNSADALDAAVCVLAGFDFLSGACPAPADPERARKEGWIWVRSPST
;
A
#
# COMPACT_ATOMS: atom_id res chain seq x y z
N MET A 1 -7.86 -11.65 7.99
CA MET A 1 -6.85 -11.26 6.98
C MET A 1 -6.35 -9.86 7.32
N PRO A 2 -5.06 -9.54 7.14
CA PRO A 2 -4.58 -8.17 7.33
C PRO A 2 -5.21 -7.25 6.27
N ALA A 3 -5.58 -6.03 6.67
CA ALA A 3 -6.20 -5.01 5.81
C ALA A 3 -5.45 -3.68 5.94
N GLY A 4 -5.58 -2.81 4.94
CA GLY A 4 -4.91 -1.49 4.93
C GLY A 4 -3.60 -1.45 4.13
N THR A 5 -2.97 -0.27 4.10
CA THR A 5 -1.78 0.01 3.26
C THR A 5 -0.60 -0.91 3.55
N GLY A 6 -0.32 -1.18 4.83
CA GLY A 6 0.74 -2.11 5.21
C GLY A 6 0.50 -3.53 4.67
N ALA A 7 -0.76 -3.98 4.65
CA ALA A 7 -1.12 -5.27 4.08
C ALA A 7 -0.99 -5.28 2.55
N THR A 8 -1.33 -4.18 1.88
CA THR A 8 -1.10 -3.99 0.43
C THR A 8 0.38 -4.09 0.07
N LEU A 9 1.26 -3.45 0.85
CA LEU A 9 2.72 -3.56 0.66
C LEU A 9 3.19 -5.03 0.78
N VAL A 10 2.74 -5.74 1.81
CA VAL A 10 3.09 -7.16 2.00
C VAL A 10 2.59 -8.02 0.84
N ALA A 11 1.34 -7.85 0.40
CA ALA A 11 0.76 -8.61 -0.72
C ALA A 11 1.42 -8.33 -2.08
N ARG A 12 2.15 -7.22 -2.19
CA ARG A 12 2.98 -6.85 -3.35
C ARG A 12 4.44 -7.27 -3.18
N GLY A 13 4.82 -7.88 -2.06
CA GLY A 13 6.21 -8.28 -1.77
C GLY A 13 7.13 -7.11 -1.38
N PHE A 14 6.56 -5.96 -1.02
CA PHE A 14 7.31 -4.77 -0.64
C PHE A 14 7.62 -4.76 0.87
N LYS A 15 8.68 -4.03 1.26
CA LYS A 15 9.00 -3.82 2.67
C LYS A 15 7.89 -2.98 3.33
N ALA A 16 7.16 -3.59 4.27
CA ALA A 16 6.01 -2.96 4.94
C ALA A 16 6.31 -2.48 6.38
N SER A 17 7.54 -2.63 6.86
CA SER A 17 7.93 -2.29 8.24
C SER A 17 8.94 -1.15 8.27
N GLY A 18 8.88 -0.35 9.34
CA GLY A 18 9.91 0.64 9.65
C GLY A 18 9.97 1.82 8.68
N TYR A 19 8.85 2.30 8.11
CA TYR A 19 8.83 3.48 7.22
C TYR A 19 8.08 4.70 7.79
N LYS A 20 7.33 4.53 8.89
CA LYS A 20 6.39 5.57 9.40
C LYS A 20 7.01 6.72 10.17
N LYS A 21 8.26 6.61 10.63
CA LYS A 21 8.93 7.67 11.39
C LYS A 21 9.67 8.63 10.46
N PRO A 22 9.82 9.91 10.82
CA PRO A 22 10.53 10.92 10.03
C PRO A 22 11.92 10.48 9.56
N GLU A 23 12.67 9.77 10.40
CA GLU A 23 14.02 9.27 10.13
C GLU A 23 14.09 8.15 9.07
N HIS A 24 12.96 7.49 8.77
CA HIS A 24 12.91 6.36 7.85
C HIS A 24 12.77 6.76 6.37
N VAL A 25 13.44 7.85 5.96
CA VAL A 25 13.50 8.27 4.56
C VAL A 25 14.10 7.17 3.66
N PRO A 26 15.18 6.45 4.04
CA PRO A 26 15.74 5.38 3.22
C PRO A 26 14.74 4.24 2.94
N GLU A 27 13.94 3.85 3.93
CA GLU A 27 12.90 2.83 3.76
C GLU A 27 11.81 3.28 2.79
N ARG A 28 11.38 4.55 2.89
CA ARG A 28 10.40 5.13 1.96
C ARG A 28 10.94 5.20 0.53
N GLN A 29 12.23 5.52 0.36
CA GLN A 29 12.88 5.48 -0.95
C GLN A 29 12.86 4.07 -1.55
N GLY A 30 13.09 3.04 -0.74
CA GLY A 30 12.99 1.64 -1.17
C GLY A 30 11.57 1.28 -1.62
N ILE A 31 10.56 1.67 -0.85
CA ILE A 31 9.14 1.46 -1.21
C ILE A 31 8.79 2.21 -2.50
N LEU A 32 9.22 3.46 -2.66
CA LEU A 32 8.95 4.25 -3.87
C LEU A 32 9.61 3.66 -5.12
N THR A 33 10.83 3.15 -4.99
CA THR A 33 11.50 2.45 -6.08
C THR A 33 10.68 1.23 -6.53
N ALA A 34 10.14 0.46 -5.58
CA ALA A 34 9.29 -0.68 -5.89
C ALA A 34 7.92 -0.27 -6.47
N LEU A 35 7.32 0.81 -5.94
CA LEU A 35 6.06 1.39 -6.46
C LEU A 35 6.21 1.88 -7.90
N GLY A 36 7.35 2.47 -8.26
CA GLY A 36 7.62 2.94 -9.62
C GLY A 36 7.61 1.85 -10.70
N ASN A 37 7.71 0.57 -10.30
CA ASN A 37 7.60 -0.56 -11.21
C ASN A 37 6.13 -0.93 -11.54
N VAL A 38 5.18 -0.42 -10.76
CA VAL A 38 3.75 -0.80 -10.83
C VAL A 38 2.81 0.39 -10.96
N LEU A 39 3.31 1.60 -10.75
CA LEU A 39 2.59 2.87 -10.90
C LEU A 39 3.48 3.89 -11.60
N GLU A 40 2.87 4.75 -12.40
CA GLU A 40 3.52 5.98 -12.82
C GLU A 40 3.60 6.96 -11.65
N LEU A 41 4.82 7.24 -11.20
CA LEU A 41 5.08 8.16 -10.10
C LEU A 41 5.35 9.59 -10.62
N PRO A 42 4.99 10.62 -9.84
CA PRO A 42 5.31 11.99 -10.20
C PRO A 42 6.82 12.21 -10.21
N GLN A 43 7.28 13.16 -11.03
CA GLN A 43 8.70 13.54 -11.09
C GLN A 43 9.23 14.05 -9.73
N TYR A 44 8.37 14.69 -8.94
CA TYR A 44 8.71 15.24 -7.62
C TYR A 44 8.27 14.31 -6.49
N LEU A 45 9.20 13.49 -5.99
CA LEU A 45 8.94 12.46 -4.97
C LEU A 45 9.05 12.95 -3.52
N GLN A 46 9.55 14.16 -3.28
CA GLN A 46 9.81 14.69 -1.93
C GLN A 46 8.60 14.61 -0.98
N PRO A 47 7.34 14.88 -1.39
CA PRO A 47 6.20 14.75 -0.48
C PRO A 47 6.03 13.32 0.06
N LEU A 48 6.27 12.32 -0.80
CA LEU A 48 6.18 10.90 -0.46
C LEU A 48 7.33 10.44 0.45
N LEU A 49 8.51 11.04 0.27
CA LEU A 49 9.68 10.78 1.11
C LEU A 49 9.55 11.40 2.51
N ASN A 50 8.97 12.60 2.59
CA ASN A 50 8.91 13.36 3.83
C ASN A 50 7.67 13.01 4.68
N SER A 51 6.58 12.55 4.07
CA SER A 51 5.35 12.16 4.80
C SER A 51 4.99 10.68 4.61
N ALA A 52 4.89 9.96 5.72
CA ALA A 52 4.44 8.57 5.71
C ALA A 52 2.96 8.48 5.32
N ASP A 53 2.15 9.49 5.66
CA ASP A 53 0.75 9.58 5.24
C ASP A 53 0.63 9.81 3.73
N ALA A 54 1.51 10.63 3.15
CA ALA A 54 1.55 10.80 1.69
C ALA A 54 1.93 9.50 0.97
N LEU A 55 2.90 8.75 1.52
CA LEU A 55 3.24 7.43 1.01
C LEU A 55 2.08 6.44 1.16
N ASP A 56 1.44 6.39 2.33
CA ASP A 56 0.27 5.55 2.60
C ASP A 56 -0.88 5.91 1.63
N ALA A 57 -1.07 7.19 1.29
CA ALA A 57 -2.05 7.60 0.29
C ALA A 57 -1.74 7.04 -1.11
N ALA A 58 -0.48 7.05 -1.54
CA ALA A 58 -0.07 6.41 -2.80
C ALA A 58 -0.31 4.88 -2.78
N VAL A 59 -0.04 4.23 -1.65
CA VAL A 59 -0.33 2.80 -1.46
C VAL A 59 -1.84 2.51 -1.45
N CYS A 60 -2.66 3.41 -0.90
CA CYS A 60 -4.12 3.31 -0.98
C CYS A 60 -4.60 3.35 -2.44
N VAL A 61 -4.02 4.22 -3.27
CA VAL A 61 -4.33 4.26 -4.72
C VAL A 61 -3.99 2.93 -5.39
N LEU A 62 -2.83 2.33 -5.05
CA LEU A 62 -2.47 1.01 -5.55
C LEU A 62 -3.49 -0.07 -5.15
N ALA A 63 -3.94 -0.05 -3.89
CA ALA A 63 -4.96 -0.97 -3.41
C ALA A 63 -6.30 -0.79 -4.15
N GLY A 64 -6.67 0.47 -4.45
CA GLY A 64 -7.83 0.77 -5.28
C GLY A 64 -7.70 0.21 -6.69
N PHE A 65 -6.52 0.32 -7.31
CA PHE A 65 -6.23 -0.30 -8.60
C PHE A 65 -6.34 -1.84 -8.56
N ASP A 66 -5.80 -2.47 -7.51
CA ASP A 66 -5.92 -3.92 -7.29
C ASP A 66 -7.38 -4.37 -7.16
N PHE A 67 -8.20 -3.59 -6.45
CA PHE A 67 -9.63 -3.85 -6.33
C PHE A 67 -10.35 -3.73 -7.66
N LEU A 68 -10.14 -2.63 -8.40
CA LEU A 68 -10.79 -2.38 -9.70
C LEU A 68 -10.38 -3.39 -10.78
N SER A 69 -9.17 -3.95 -10.68
CA SER A 69 -8.69 -5.00 -11.59
C SER A 69 -9.18 -6.41 -11.23
N GLY A 70 -9.97 -6.56 -10.16
CA GLY A 70 -10.49 -7.86 -9.73
C GLY A 70 -9.45 -8.76 -9.06
N ALA A 71 -8.30 -8.22 -8.65
CA ALA A 71 -7.22 -8.98 -8.01
C ALA A 71 -7.45 -9.21 -6.50
N CYS A 72 -8.49 -8.59 -5.93
CA CYS A 72 -8.81 -8.65 -4.51
C CYS A 72 -9.89 -9.70 -4.21
N PRO A 73 -9.59 -10.76 -3.43
CA PRO A 73 -10.62 -11.66 -2.94
C PRO A 73 -11.54 -10.93 -1.95
N ALA A 74 -12.79 -11.38 -1.87
CA ALA A 74 -13.72 -10.89 -0.86
C ALA A 74 -13.19 -11.20 0.57
N PRO A 75 -13.42 -10.30 1.55
CA PRO A 75 -13.05 -10.57 2.93
C PRO A 75 -13.84 -11.76 3.48
N ALA A 76 -13.18 -12.60 4.29
CA ALA A 76 -13.81 -13.75 4.93
C ALA A 76 -14.95 -13.37 5.88
N ASP A 77 -14.91 -12.15 6.43
CA ASP A 77 -15.98 -11.57 7.26
C ASP A 77 -16.40 -10.20 6.68
N PRO A 78 -17.39 -10.18 5.77
CA PRO A 78 -17.85 -8.96 5.11
C PRO A 78 -18.46 -7.92 6.06
N GLU A 79 -19.18 -8.36 7.11
CA GLU A 79 -19.83 -7.44 8.04
C GLU A 79 -18.81 -6.70 8.89
N ARG A 80 -17.80 -7.41 9.38
CA ARG A 80 -16.70 -6.76 10.11
C ARG A 80 -15.90 -5.85 9.19
N ALA A 81 -15.58 -6.29 7.97
CA ALA A 81 -14.85 -5.48 6.99
C ALA A 81 -15.59 -4.17 6.67
N ARG A 82 -16.93 -4.21 6.56
CA ARG A 82 -17.78 -3.04 6.37
C ARG A 82 -17.76 -2.11 7.57
N LYS A 83 -17.88 -2.66 8.78
CA LYS A 83 -17.89 -1.88 10.04
C LYS A 83 -16.56 -1.17 10.30
N GLU A 84 -15.44 -1.82 9.99
CA GLU A 84 -14.09 -1.30 10.23
C GLU A 84 -13.52 -0.50 9.04
N GLY A 85 -14.22 -0.47 7.90
CA GLY A 85 -13.78 0.28 6.71
C GLY A 85 -12.51 -0.29 6.07
N TRP A 86 -12.42 -1.62 5.96
CA TRP A 86 -11.21 -2.26 5.44
C TRP A 86 -10.92 -1.92 3.98
N ILE A 87 -9.65 -1.63 3.71
CA ILE A 87 -9.11 -1.61 2.35
C ILE A 87 -8.91 -3.07 1.91
N TRP A 88 -9.45 -3.42 0.74
CA TRP A 88 -9.30 -4.76 0.17
C TRP A 88 -7.87 -4.94 -0.36
N VAL A 89 -7.31 -6.11 -0.09
CA VAL A 89 -5.91 -6.42 -0.39
C VAL A 89 -5.91 -7.54 -1.42
N ARG A 90 -5.08 -7.40 -2.45
CA ARG A 90 -4.91 -8.44 -3.47
C ARG A 90 -4.41 -9.75 -2.90
N SER A 91 -4.65 -10.84 -3.60
CA SER A 91 -3.97 -12.11 -3.32
C SER A 91 -2.45 -11.94 -3.49
N PRO A 92 -1.62 -12.39 -2.52
CA PRO A 92 -0.17 -12.35 -2.66
C PRO A 92 0.26 -13.06 -3.94
N SER A 93 1.12 -12.42 -4.74
CA SER A 93 1.81 -13.12 -5.81
C SER A 93 2.80 -14.09 -5.15
N THR A 94 2.58 -15.38 -5.38
CA THR A 94 3.43 -16.48 -4.89
C THR A 94 4.80 -16.41 -5.54
#